data_AF-A0A951R327-F1
#
_entry.id   AF-A0A951R327-F1
#
_cell.length_a   1.000
_cell.length_b   1.000
_cell.length_c   1.000
_cell.angle_alpha   90.00
_cell.angle_beta   90.00
_cell.angle_gamma   90.00
#
_symmetry.space_group_name_H-M   'P 1'
#
loop_
_entity.id
_entity.type
_entity.pdbx_description
1 polymer ?
#
loop_
_entity_poly.entity_id
_entity_poly.type
_entity_poly.pdbx_seq_one_letter_code
_entity_poly.pdbx_strand_id
1 'polypeptide(L)' 'MVDVKDVFITKEVADKLDVNSSYLIRLAKKLKGEGLITDEDMRTAGIRNYIFNKRAVEVLGSKIQKNK' A
#
# COMPACT_ATOMS: atom_id res chain seq x y z
N MET A 1 11.90 6.52 -16.31
CA MET A 1 11.72 5.07 -16.36
C MET A 1 11.46 4.62 -14.93
N VAL A 2 10.22 4.26 -14.59
CA VAL A 2 9.88 3.83 -13.22
C VAL A 2 10.51 2.45 -13.03
N ASP A 3 11.50 2.35 -12.16
CA ASP A 3 12.21 1.11 -11.85
C ASP A 3 11.18 0.08 -11.35
N VAL A 4 10.91 -0.94 -12.16
CA VAL A 4 9.86 -1.96 -11.94
C VAL A 4 10.22 -2.93 -10.79
N LYS A 5 11.27 -2.62 -10.03
CA LYS A 5 11.99 -3.64 -9.26
C LYS A 5 11.27 -4.12 -8.01
N ASP A 6 10.27 -3.41 -7.49
CA ASP A 6 9.51 -3.85 -6.32
C ASP A 6 8.05 -3.38 -6.37
N VAL A 7 7.18 -4.23 -6.93
CA VAL A 7 5.71 -4.09 -6.85
C VAL A 7 5.13 -5.24 -6.04
N PHE A 8 4.14 -4.93 -5.20
CA PHE A 8 3.52 -5.87 -4.27
C PHE A 8 2.01 -5.86 -4.44
N ILE A 9 1.36 -7.02 -4.38
CA ILE A 9 -0.10 -7.10 -4.32
C ILE A 9 -0.61 -6.90 -2.89
N THR A 10 -1.90 -6.64 -2.74
CA THR A 10 -2.52 -6.38 -1.42
C THR A 10 -2.22 -7.47 -0.40
N LYS A 11 -2.23 -8.74 -0.82
CA LYS A 11 -1.90 -9.87 0.06
C LYS A 11 -0.46 -9.79 0.57
N GLU A 12 0.50 -9.58 -0.32
CA GLU A 12 1.93 -9.51 0.06
C GLU A 12 2.22 -8.35 1.01
N VAL A 13 1.60 -7.19 0.79
CA VAL A 13 1.76 -6.04 1.70
C VAL A 13 1.09 -6.29 3.05
N ALA A 14 -0.09 -6.93 3.06
CA ALA A 14 -0.80 -7.29 4.28
C ALA A 14 0.03 -8.27 5.13
N ASP A 15 0.57 -9.31 4.49
CA ASP A 15 1.44 -10.30 5.14
C ASP A 15 2.73 -9.65 5.66
N LYS A 16 3.37 -8.77 4.86
CA LYS A 16 4.59 -8.05 5.27
C LYS A 16 4.40 -7.12 6.48
N LEU A 17 3.23 -6.48 6.56
CA LEU A 17 2.93 -5.49 7.60
C LEU A 17 2.15 -6.08 8.77
N ASP A 18 1.88 -7.40 8.74
CA ASP A 18 1.14 -8.12 9.76
C ASP A 18 -0.22 -7.46 10.09
N VAL A 19 -0.98 -7.17 9.02
CA VAL A 19 -2.33 -6.58 9.10
C VAL A 19 -3.28 -7.25 8.13
N ASN A 20 -4.58 -7.18 8.39
CA ASN A 20 -5.57 -7.69 7.43
C ASN A 20 -5.69 -6.79 6.18
N SER A 21 -5.99 -7.40 5.03
CA SER A 21 -6.09 -6.69 3.74
C SER A 21 -7.15 -5.60 3.73
N SER A 22 -8.27 -5.77 4.43
CA SER A 22 -9.35 -4.76 4.50
C SER A 22 -8.88 -3.48 5.18
N TYR A 23 -8.15 -3.61 6.29
CA TYR A 23 -7.54 -2.49 7.00
C TYR A 23 -6.47 -1.81 6.14
N LEU A 24 -5.59 -2.61 5.52
CA LEU A 24 -4.57 -2.11 4.61
C LEU A 24 -5.17 -1.25 3.48
N ILE A 25 -6.21 -1.75 2.80
CA ILE A 25 -6.88 -1.03 1.70
C ILE A 25 -7.50 0.28 2.22
N ARG A 26 -8.17 0.24 3.37
CA ARG A 26 -8.79 1.44 3.96
C ARG A 26 -7.74 2.49 4.31
N LEU A 27 -6.63 2.08 4.93
CA LEU A 27 -5.53 2.97 5.26
C LEU A 27 -4.89 3.55 3.98
N ALA A 28 -4.60 2.72 2.98
CA ALA A 28 -3.99 3.17 1.74
C ALA A 28 -4.88 4.18 0.99
N LYS A 29 -6.20 3.93 0.91
CA LYS A 29 -7.16 4.90 0.34
C LYS A 29 -7.17 6.23 1.09
N LYS A 30 -7.11 6.18 2.43
CA LYS A 30 -7.01 7.39 3.26
C LYS A 30 -5.73 8.16 2.95
N LEU A 31 -4.57 7.50 2.95
CA LEU A 31 -3.29 8.12 2.65
C LEU A 31 -3.22 8.70 1.23
N LYS A 32 -3.89 8.06 0.27
CA LYS A 32 -4.05 8.58 -1.08
C LYS A 32 -4.87 9.87 -1.11
N GLY A 33 -5.97 9.92 -0.35
CA GLY A 33 -6.76 11.13 -0.17
C GLY A 33 -6.00 12.27 0.53
N GLU A 34 -5.03 11.94 1.39
CA GLU A 34 -4.13 12.89 2.05
C GLU A 34 -2.93 13.30 1.16
N GLY A 35 -2.81 12.77 -0.05
CA GLY A 35 -1.69 13.04 -0.98
C GLY A 35 -0.35 12.42 -0.55
N LEU A 36 -0.36 11.51 0.41
CA LEU A 36 0.86 10.85 0.92
C LEU A 36 1.33 9.69 0.02
N ILE A 37 0.40 9.09 -0.74
CA ILE A 37 0.68 8.14 -1.82
C ILE A 37 -0.13 8.53 -3.05
N THR A 38 0.40 8.31 -4.26
CA THR A 38 -0.22 8.72 -5.53
C THR A 38 -0.81 7.55 -6.31
N ASP A 39 -1.39 7.81 -7.48
CA ASP A 39 -1.81 6.77 -8.43
C ASP A 39 -0.65 5.90 -8.94
N GLU A 40 0.58 6.42 -8.94
CA GLU A 40 1.79 5.67 -9.30
C GLU A 40 2.23 4.73 -8.16
N ASP A 41 1.97 5.14 -6.92
CA ASP A 41 2.30 4.39 -5.71
C ASP A 41 1.31 3.26 -5.44
N MET A 42 0.02 3.49 -5.75
CA MET A 42 -1.07 2.54 -5.54
C MET A 42 -2.08 2.59 -6.70
N ARG A 43 -2.21 1.46 -7.41
CA ARG A 43 -3.17 1.27 -8.51
C ARG A 43 -4.03 0.02 -8.34
N THR A 44 -5.22 0.03 -8.92
CA THR A 44 -6.13 -1.12 -8.91
C THR A 44 -5.56 -2.26 -9.75
N ALA A 45 -5.70 -3.50 -9.25
CA ALA A 45 -5.20 -4.73 -9.88
C ALA A 45 -6.27 -5.83 -9.85
N GLY A 46 -7.48 -5.49 -10.31
CA GLY A 46 -8.66 -6.36 -10.31
C GLY A 46 -9.66 -6.05 -9.20
N ILE A 47 -10.53 -7.01 -8.90
CA ILE A 47 -11.63 -6.82 -7.94
C ILE A 47 -11.08 -6.81 -6.51
N ARG A 48 -11.13 -5.65 -5.86
CA ARG A 48 -10.68 -5.42 -4.47
C ARG A 48 -9.20 -5.75 -4.23
N ASN A 49 -8.38 -5.73 -5.27
CA ASN A 49 -6.95 -5.92 -5.16
C ASN A 49 -6.23 -4.70 -5.75
N TYR A 50 -5.05 -4.43 -5.20
CA TYR A 50 -4.22 -3.28 -5.53
C TYR A 50 -2.77 -3.71 -5.65
N ILE A 51 -2.05 -3.01 -6.52
CA ILE A 51 -0.58 -3.05 -6.61
C ILE A 51 -0.03 -1.82 -5.89
N PHE A 52 1.02 -2.06 -5.11
CA PHE A 52 1.77 -1.07 -4.35
C PHE A 52 3.22 -1.09 -4.79
N ASN A 53 3.83 0.07 -5.01
CA ASN A 53 5.29 0.13 -5.14
C ASN A 53 5.95 0.11 -3.75
N LYS A 54 7.28 -0.02 -3.72
CA LYS A 54 8.07 0.03 -2.49
C LYS A 54 7.77 1.27 -1.62
N ARG A 55 7.66 2.45 -2.23
CA ARG A 55 7.37 3.71 -1.52
C ARG A 55 6.03 3.65 -0.77
N ALA A 56 4.97 3.16 -1.41
CA ALA A 56 3.68 2.98 -0.75
C ALA A 56 3.79 2.07 0.48
N VAL A 57 4.52 0.95 0.35
CA VAL A 57 4.71 0.00 1.46
C VAL A 57 5.46 0.64 2.62
N GLU A 58 6.50 1.44 2.36
CA GLU A 58 7.25 2.17 3.39
C GLU A 58 6.36 3.19 4.13
N VAL A 59 5.57 3.98 3.38
CA VAL A 59 4.63 4.94 3.98
C VAL A 59 3.58 4.22 4.83
N LEU A 60 3.01 3.12 4.33
CA LEU A 60 2.03 2.30 5.06
C LEU A 60 2.63 1.72 6.35
N GLY A 61 3.82 1.13 6.27
CA GLY A 61 4.54 0.58 7.42
C GLY A 61 4.81 1.64 8.49
N SER A 62 5.26 2.84 8.09
CA SER A 62 5.53 3.95 9.01
C SER A 62 4.28 4.39 9.79
N LYS A 63 3.08 4.28 9.20
CA LYS A 63 1.82 4.65 9.83
C LYS A 63 1.29 3.53 10.74
N ILE A 64 1.52 2.27 10.38
CA ILE A 64 1.10 1.12 11.19
C ILE A 64 1.96 1.00 12.44
N GLN A 65 3.28 1.14 12.34
CA GLN A 65 4.19 1.06 13.48
C GLN A 65 3.95 2.18 14.51
N LYS A 66 3.56 3.38 14.08
CA LYS A 66 3.20 4.48 15.02
C LYS A 66 1.95 4.20 15.86
N ASN A 67 1.13 3.22 15.47
CA ASN A 67 -0.11 2.85 16.15
C ASN A 67 0.00 1.52 16.92
N LYS A 68 1.18 0.87 16.93
CA LYS A 68 1.49 -0.27 17.81
C LYS A 68 2.16 0.25 19.08
#